data_AF-A0AA35UI07-F1
#
_entry.id   AF-A0AA35UI07-F1
#
_cell.length_a   1.000
_cell.length_b   1.000
_cell.length_c   1.000
_cell.angle_alpha   90.00
_cell.angle_beta   90.00
_cell.angle_gamma   90.00
#
_symmetry.space_group_name_H-M   'P 1'
#
loop_
_entity.id
_entity.type
_entity.pdbx_description
1 polymer ?
#
loop_
_entity_poly.entity_id
_entity_poly.type
_entity_poly.pdbx_seq_one_letter_code
_entity_poly.pdbx_strand_id
1 'polypeptide(L)'
;MVPKLMSYNQLDFQSKANLELHVSQLESETEIYSKQLEQAGMLSFTLTQVWNKQGKHRLGLYFSYRDEKAFIDCQKIINGIPDDEENPMITNADRGVVRLHVVSEE
;
A
#
# COMPACT_ATOMS: atom_id res chain seq x y z
N MET A 1 -1.87 -18.03 -0.97
CA MET A 1 -1.51 -17.90 -2.41
C MET A 1 -0.19 -17.13 -2.48
N VAL A 2 0.73 -17.49 -3.37
CA VAL A 2 2.02 -16.79 -3.49
C VAL A 2 1.84 -15.52 -4.33
N PRO A 3 2.24 -14.33 -3.85
CA PRO A 3 2.18 -13.11 -4.65
C PRO A 3 3.15 -13.16 -5.82
N LYS A 4 2.73 -12.64 -6.97
CA LYS A 4 3.61 -12.46 -8.15
C LYS A 4 4.06 -11.02 -8.35
N LEU A 5 3.28 -10.07 -7.84
CA LEU A 5 3.58 -8.66 -7.88
C LEU A 5 3.35 -8.03 -6.49
N MET A 6 4.16 -7.06 -6.14
CA MET A 6 3.99 -6.23 -4.94
C MET A 6 4.19 -4.75 -5.26
N SER A 7 3.55 -3.87 -4.51
CA SER A 7 3.82 -2.44 -4.53
C SER A 7 4.22 -1.92 -3.16
N TYR A 8 5.11 -0.94 -3.15
CA TYR A 8 5.79 -0.40 -1.98
C TYR A 8 5.80 1.13 -2.06
N ASN A 9 4.86 1.76 -1.36
CA ASN A 9 4.74 3.22 -1.38
C ASN A 9 5.22 3.80 -0.05
N GLN A 10 5.88 4.96 -0.10
CA GLN A 10 6.25 5.72 1.09
C GLN A 10 5.60 7.09 1.07
N LEU A 11 4.96 7.45 2.18
CA LEU A 11 4.32 8.74 2.37
C LEU A 11 5.02 9.52 3.49
N ASP A 12 5.47 10.74 3.20
CA ASP A 12 5.99 11.67 4.21
C ASP A 12 4.89 12.68 4.60
N PHE A 13 4.72 12.88 5.91
CA PHE A 13 3.76 13.81 6.48
C PHE A 13 4.47 14.95 7.19
N GLN A 14 3.86 16.14 7.13
CA GLN A 14 4.40 17.35 7.77
C GLN A 14 4.31 17.31 9.31
N SER A 15 3.41 16.50 9.87
CA SER A 15 3.19 16.40 11.31
C SER A 15 2.70 15.01 11.71
N LYS A 16 2.84 14.67 12.99
CA LYS A 16 2.25 13.46 13.56
C LYS A 16 0.73 13.46 13.40
N ALA A 17 0.07 14.59 13.61
CA ALA A 17 -1.40 14.69 13.49
C ALA A 17 -1.88 14.35 12.07
N ASN A 18 -1.16 14.81 11.03
CA ASN A 18 -1.49 14.48 9.65
C ASN A 18 -1.29 12.98 9.35
N LEU A 19 -0.26 12.36 9.95
CA LEU A 19 -0.03 10.93 9.85
C LEU A 19 -1.18 10.14 10.49
N GLU A 20 -1.55 10.43 11.74
CA GLU A 20 -2.64 9.71 12.43
C GLU A 20 -3.97 9.88 11.70
N LEU A 21 -4.27 11.07 11.18
CA LEU A 21 -5.48 11.31 10.38
C LEU A 21 -5.51 10.40 9.14
N HIS A 22 -4.36 10.25 8.46
CA HIS A 22 -4.27 9.39 7.29
C HIS A 22 -4.38 7.91 7.64
N VAL A 23 -3.84 7.48 8.79
CA VAL A 23 -4.03 6.11 9.30
C VAL A 23 -5.53 5.84 9.48
N SER A 24 -6.26 6.71 10.17
CA SER A 24 -7.71 6.54 10.38
C SER A 24 -8.53 6.56 9.08
N GLN A 25 -8.10 7.35 8.09
CA GLN A 25 -8.70 7.33 6.75
C GLN A 25 -8.49 5.97 6.07
N LEU A 26 -7.26 5.47 6.05
CA LEU A 26 -6.94 4.17 5.46
C LEU A 26 -7.70 3.04 6.16
N GLU A 27 -7.80 3.05 7.49
CA GLU A 27 -8.60 2.07 8.26
C GLU A 27 -10.05 2.04 7.76
N SER A 28 -10.68 3.22 7.67
CA SER A 28 -12.06 3.36 7.18
C SER A 28 -12.21 2.88 5.73
N GLU A 29 -11.27 3.23 4.85
CA GLU A 29 -11.27 2.80 3.45
C GLU A 29 -11.07 1.28 3.32
N THR A 30 -10.20 0.68 4.14
CA THR A 30 -9.99 -0.77 4.11
C THR A 30 -11.23 -1.54 4.53
N GLU A 31 -11.99 -1.04 5.52
CA GLU A 31 -13.28 -1.64 5.90
C GLU A 31 -14.28 -1.63 4.73
N ILE A 32 -14.30 -0.56 3.93
CA ILE A 32 -15.22 -0.40 2.79
C ILE A 32 -14.80 -1.27 1.59
N TYR A 33 -13.51 -1.24 1.22
CA TYR A 33 -13.04 -1.77 -0.06
C TYR A 33 -12.34 -3.13 0.02
N SER A 34 -11.96 -3.63 1.21
CA SER A 34 -11.18 -4.87 1.36
C SER A 34 -11.74 -6.06 0.58
N LYS A 35 -13.05 -6.31 0.66
CA LYS A 35 -13.70 -7.41 -0.07
C LYS A 35 -13.62 -7.26 -1.59
N GLN A 36 -13.77 -6.03 -2.10
CA GLN A 36 -13.68 -5.77 -3.54
C GLN A 36 -12.25 -5.95 -4.03
N LEU A 37 -11.27 -5.49 -3.23
CA LEU A 37 -9.85 -5.63 -3.52
C LEU A 37 -9.40 -7.08 -3.50
N GLU A 38 -9.84 -7.86 -2.51
CA GLU A 38 -9.58 -9.30 -2.44
C GLU A 38 -10.11 -10.02 -3.69
N GLN A 39 -11.34 -9.73 -4.10
CA GLN A 39 -11.95 -10.29 -5.31
C GLN A 39 -11.20 -9.88 -6.58
N ALA A 40 -10.67 -8.65 -6.64
CA ALA A 40 -9.83 -8.19 -7.74
C ALA A 40 -8.44 -8.87 -7.77
N GLY A 41 -8.01 -9.47 -6.65
CA GLY A 41 -6.77 -10.25 -6.55
C GLY A 41 -5.68 -9.60 -5.72
N MET A 42 -6.01 -8.63 -4.85
CA MET A 42 -5.18 -8.26 -3.71
C MET A 42 -5.08 -9.46 -2.76
N LEU A 43 -3.86 -9.80 -2.35
CA LEU A 43 -3.59 -10.89 -1.40
C LEU A 43 -3.34 -10.35 0.01
N SER A 44 -2.71 -9.19 0.13
CA SER A 44 -2.56 -8.50 1.40
C SER A 44 -2.34 -7.00 1.22
N PHE A 45 -2.70 -6.24 2.25
CA PHE A 45 -2.28 -4.87 2.48
C PHE A 45 -1.64 -4.79 3.87
N THR A 46 -0.53 -4.08 3.99
CA THR A 46 0.14 -3.84 5.26
C THR A 46 0.58 -2.39 5.33
N LEU A 47 0.09 -1.69 6.35
CA LEU A 47 0.51 -0.35 6.70
C LEU A 47 1.58 -0.42 7.79
N THR A 48 2.66 0.35 7.64
CA THR A 48 3.75 0.42 8.61
C THR A 48 4.06 1.88 8.91
N GLN A 49 4.43 2.18 10.17
CA GLN A 49 5.08 3.44 10.51
C GLN A 49 6.59 3.22 10.59
N VAL A 50 7.37 4.06 9.92
CA VAL A 50 8.83 3.97 9.93
C VAL A 50 9.36 4.50 11.27
N TRP A 51 9.96 3.62 12.07
CA TRP A 51 10.40 3.93 13.43
C TRP A 51 11.83 4.48 13.53
N ASN A 52 12.70 4.20 12.56
CA ASN A 52 14.15 4.46 12.65
C ASN A 52 14.60 5.77 11.97
N LYS A 53 13.66 6.63 11.55
CA LYS A 53 13.95 7.93 10.92
C LYS A 53 13.46 9.06 11.82
N GLN A 54 14.31 9.48 12.76
CA GLN A 54 14.01 10.59 13.66
C GLN A 54 13.68 11.87 12.87
N GLY A 55 12.66 12.60 13.33
CA GLY A 55 12.20 13.84 12.71
C GLY A 55 11.33 13.65 11.45
N LYS A 56 11.03 12.42 11.05
CA LYS A 56 10.09 12.14 9.95
C LYS A 56 8.82 11.47 10.46
N HIS A 57 7.69 11.88 9.89
CA HIS A 57 6.42 11.17 10.02
C HIS A 57 6.21 10.42 8.72
N ARG A 58 6.58 9.13 8.69
CA ARG A 58 6.58 8.33 7.45
C ARG A 58 5.79 7.05 7.61
N LEU A 59 4.92 6.80 6.63
CA LEU A 59 4.23 5.53 6.46
C LEU A 59 4.81 4.75 5.27
N GLY A 60 4.83 3.43 5.40
CA GLY A 60 5.08 2.50 4.30
C GLY A 60 3.83 1.67 4.03
N LEU A 61 3.37 1.68 2.78
CA LEU A 61 2.19 0.95 2.31
C LEU A 61 2.66 -0.19 1.41
N TYR A 62 2.34 -1.42 1.82
CA TYR A 62 2.74 -2.63 1.14
C TYR A 62 1.50 -3.35 0.63
N PHE A 63 1.39 -3.54 -0.67
CA PHE A 63 0.36 -4.38 -1.26
C PHE A 63 1.00 -5.59 -1.92
N SER A 64 0.33 -6.73 -1.80
CA SER A 64 0.68 -7.92 -2.57
C SER A 64 -0.49 -8.35 -3.45
N TYR A 65 -0.18 -8.75 -4.67
CA TYR A 65 -1.16 -9.08 -5.71
C TYR A 65 -0.89 -10.46 -6.30
N ARG A 66 -1.95 -11.11 -6.75
CA ARG A 66 -1.87 -12.38 -7.47
C ARG A 66 -1.02 -12.28 -8.75
N ASP A 67 -1.12 -11.17 -9.47
CA ASP A 67 -0.47 -10.90 -10.76
C ASP A 67 -0.59 -9.40 -11.15
N GLU A 68 -0.02 -9.02 -12.30
CA GLU A 68 -0.08 -7.65 -12.83
C GLU A 68 -1.51 -7.19 -13.15
N LYS A 69 -2.37 -8.12 -13.60
CA LYS A 69 -3.77 -7.81 -13.89
C LYS A 69 -4.54 -7.47 -12.62
N ALA A 70 -4.29 -8.21 -11.53
CA ALA A 70 -4.87 -7.96 -10.23
C ALA A 70 -4.49 -6.58 -9.69
N PHE A 71 -3.24 -6.15 -9.89
CA PHE A 71 -2.83 -4.78 -9.57
C PHE A 71 -3.69 -3.76 -10.33
N ILE A 72 -3.79 -3.87 -11.66
CA ILE A 72 -4.57 -2.95 -12.50
C ILE A 72 -6.04 -2.91 -12.05
N ASP A 73 -6.62 -4.06 -11.76
CA ASP A 73 -8.02 -4.14 -11.32
C ASP A 73 -8.23 -3.55 -9.92
N CYS A 74 -7.28 -3.73 -8.99
CA CYS A 74 -7.31 -3.07 -7.69
C CYS A 74 -7.22 -1.55 -7.82
N GLN A 75 -6.33 -1.03 -8.69
CA GLN A 75 -6.21 0.42 -8.92
C GLN A 75 -7.53 1.04 -9.39
N LYS A 76 -8.32 0.33 -10.20
CA LYS A 76 -9.65 0.82 -10.64
C LYS A 76 -10.64 0.96 -9.49
N ILE A 77 -10.49 0.19 -8.41
CA ILE A 77 -11.38 0.22 -7.24
C ILE A 77 -11.05 1.41 -6.33
N ILE A 78 -9.76 1.66 -6.08
CA ILE A 78 -9.29 2.72 -5.16
C ILE A 78 -9.18 4.10 -5.82
N ASN A 79 -10.03 4.40 -6.79
CA ASN A 79 -10.07 5.66 -7.56
C ASN A 79 -8.90 5.93 -8.53
N GLY A 80 -8.50 4.91 -9.30
CA GLY A 80 -7.73 5.08 -10.54
C GLY A 80 -6.23 5.13 -10.31
N ILE A 81 -5.45 4.92 -11.39
CA ILE A 81 -4.00 5.09 -11.38
C ILE A 81 -3.77 6.57 -11.03
N PRO A 82 -3.24 6.91 -9.84
CA PRO A 82 -2.85 8.29 -9.57
C PRO A 82 -1.78 8.64 -10.60
N ASP A 83 -1.85 9.83 -11.21
CA ASP A 83 -0.64 10.40 -11.78
C ASP A 83 0.30 10.62 -10.59
N ASP A 84 1.24 9.68 -10.41
CA ASP A 84 2.20 9.64 -9.30
C ASP A 84 3.00 10.97 -9.21
N GLU A 85 3.00 11.79 -10.28
CA GLU A 85 3.74 13.05 -10.42
C GLU A 85 3.17 14.25 -9.63
N GLU A 86 1.90 14.25 -9.19
CA GLU A 86 1.29 15.44 -8.55
C GLU A 86 1.01 15.32 -7.04
N ASN A 87 1.28 14.18 -6.40
CA ASN A 87 1.05 14.03 -4.96
C ASN A 87 2.33 14.33 -4.15
N PRO A 88 2.47 15.51 -3.52
CA PRO A 88 3.68 15.88 -2.77
C PRO A 88 3.93 15.02 -1.52
N MET A 89 2.96 14.18 -1.12
CA MET A 89 3.11 13.26 -0.01
C MET A 89 3.82 11.97 -0.42
N ILE A 90 3.70 11.55 -1.69
CA ILE A 90 4.34 10.34 -2.21
C ILE A 90 5.83 10.61 -2.37
N THR A 91 6.63 10.00 -1.49
CA THR A 91 8.09 10.05 -1.58
C THR A 91 8.64 8.96 -2.48
N ASN A 92 7.92 7.84 -2.60
CA ASN A 92 8.29 6.72 -3.44
C ASN A 92 7.06 5.87 -3.79
N ALA A 93 7.05 5.32 -5.01
CA ALA A 93 6.00 4.42 -5.51
C ALA A 93 6.62 3.30 -6.37
N ASP A 94 7.17 2.28 -5.71
CA ASP A 94 7.84 1.17 -6.40
C ASP A 94 6.92 -0.02 -6.60
N ARG A 95 7.10 -0.72 -7.73
CA ARG A 95 6.35 -1.91 -8.11
C ARG A 95 7.33 -3.01 -8.51
N GLY A 96 7.21 -4.19 -7.92
CA GLY A 96 8.19 -5.27 -8.06
C GLY A 96 7.57 -6.63 -8.37
N VAL A 97 8.20 -7.37 -9.28
CA VAL A 97 7.89 -8.78 -9.54
C VAL A 97 8.54 -9.63 -8.46
N VAL A 98 7.75 -10.47 -7.81
CA VAL A 98 8.23 -11.34 -6.73
C VAL A 98 9.14 -12.42 -7.30
N ARG A 99 10.37 -12.50 -6.80
CA ARG A 99 11.37 -13.51 -7.19
C ARG A 99 11.51 -14.65 -6.18
N LEU A 100 11.25 -14.37 -4.91
CA LEU A 100 11.30 -15.33 -3.81
C LEU A 100 10.27 -14.93 -2.77
N HIS A 101 9.47 -15.88 -2.30
CA HIS A 101 8.49 -15.68 -1.24
C HIS A 101 8.56 -16.87 -0.29
N VAL A 102 8.92 -16.62 0.96
CA VAL A 102 9.02 -17.62 2.02
C VAL A 102 8.02 -17.22 3.09
N VAL A 103 7.14 -18.15 3.45
CA VAL A 103 6.20 -17.99 4.56
C VAL A 103 6.75 -18.81 5.72
N SER A 104 6.93 -18.18 6.88
CA SER A 104 7.22 -18.91 8.10
C SER A 104 5.94 -19.59 8.57
N GLU A 105 6.00 -20.90 8.80
CA GLU A 105 4.98 -21.59 9.57
C GLU A 105 5.32 -21.34 11.05
N GLU A 106 4.51 -20.55 11.75
CA GLU A 106 4.46 -20.60 13.21
C GLU A 106 3.59 -21.79 13.66
#